data_AF-A0A8S9QPV6-F1
#
_entry.id   AF-A0A8S9QPV6-F1
#
_cell.length_a   1.000
_cell.length_b   1.000
_cell.length_c   1.000
_cell.angle_alpha   90.00
_cell.angle_beta   90.00
_cell.angle_gamma   90.00
#
_symmetry.space_group_name_H-M   'P 1'
#
loop_
_entity.id
_entity.type
_entity.pdbx_description
1 polymer ?
#
loop_
_entity_poly.entity_id
_entity_poly.type
_entity_poly.pdbx_seq_one_letter_code
_entity_poly.pdbx_strand_id
1 'polypeptide(L)'
;MKLLAVDIPMASGPDQRLYLIGDEEGYKVGGGLISELRDPVVKAMAATKEFDNLERIEEEEDAERELQEAERKHREEIEKLEKESS
;
A
#
# COMPACT_ATOMS: atom_id res chain seq x y z
N MET A 1 24.61 -18.14 -23.85
CA MET A 1 23.49 -17.46 -24.54
C MET A 1 22.53 -18.50 -25.10
N LYS A 2 21.27 -18.49 -24.66
CA LYS A 2 20.16 -19.31 -25.16
C LYS A 2 19.17 -18.37 -25.85
N LEU A 3 18.58 -18.82 -26.96
CA LEU A 3 17.56 -18.09 -27.72
C LEU A 3 16.24 -18.87 -27.61
N LEU A 4 15.18 -18.20 -27.18
CA LEU A 4 13.82 -18.73 -27.23
C LEU A 4 13.01 -17.88 -28.22
N ALA A 5 12.41 -18.53 -29.21
CA ALA A 5 11.42 -17.90 -30.08
C ALA A 5 10.02 -18.33 -29.64
N VAL A 6 9.11 -17.37 -29.48
CA VAL A 6 7.71 -17.61 -29.10
C VAL A 6 6.81 -16.98 -30.14
N ASP A 7 5.89 -17.76 -30.69
CA ASP A 7 4.84 -17.27 -31.59
C ASP A 7 3.61 -16.86 -30.78
N ILE A 8 3.17 -15.61 -30.96
CA ILE A 8 1.97 -15.05 -30.35
C ILE A 8 0.88 -15.00 -31.41
N PRO A 9 -0.19 -15.80 -31.27
CA PRO A 9 -1.32 -15.73 -32.17
C PRO A 9 -2.05 -14.40 -31.98
N MET A 10 -2.24 -13.66 -33.07
CA MET A 10 -2.90 -12.36 -33.04
C MET A 10 -4.38 -12.50 -33.36
N ALA A 11 -5.23 -11.70 -32.72
CA ALA A 11 -6.67 -11.71 -32.98
C ALA A 11 -7.03 -11.30 -34.42
N SER A 12 -6.17 -10.51 -35.07
CA SER A 12 -6.25 -10.17 -36.49
C SER A 12 -4.86 -9.92 -37.05
N GLY A 13 -4.61 -10.37 -38.29
CA GLY A 13 -3.29 -10.28 -38.92
C GLY A 13 -2.43 -11.52 -38.66
N PRO A 14 -1.17 -11.52 -39.12
CA PRO A 14 -0.27 -12.66 -38.94
C PRO A 14 0.21 -12.77 -37.49
N ASP A 15 0.54 -13.99 -37.08
CA ASP A 15 1.15 -14.27 -35.79
C ASP A 15 2.46 -13.49 -35.62
N GLN A 16 2.69 -12.99 -34.43
CA GLN A 16 3.88 -12.22 -34.11
C GLN A 16 4.90 -13.10 -33.39
N ARG A 17 6.13 -13.17 -33.93
CA ARG A 17 7.22 -13.92 -33.29
C ARG A 17 8.07 -12.99 -32.42
N LEU A 18 8.16 -13.29 -31.14
CA LEU A 18 9.08 -12.64 -30.20
C LEU A 18 10.33 -13.48 -30.02
N TYR A 19 11.49 -12.81 -29.93
CA TYR A 19 12.78 -13.43 -29.65
C TYR A 19 13.28 -13.00 -28.27
N LEU A 20 13.51 -13.98 -27.41
CA LEU A 20 14.10 -13.79 -26.09
C LEU A 20 15.54 -14.29 -26.14
N ILE A 21 16.49 -13.37 -25.99
CA ILE A 21 17.92 -13.66 -25.91
C ILE A 21 18.35 -13.49 -24.46
N GLY A 22 18.92 -14.52 -23.87
CA GLY A 22 19.43 -14.43 -22.50
C GLY A 22 20.33 -15.60 -22.12
N ASP A 23 20.95 -15.52 -20.95
CA ASP A 23 21.64 -16.63 -20.32
C ASP A 23 21.10 -16.87 -18.91
N GLU A 24 21.55 -17.96 -18.32
CA GLU A 24 21.09 -18.41 -17.00
C GLU A 24 21.61 -17.49 -15.88
N GLU A 25 22.70 -16.77 -16.09
CA GLU A 25 23.29 -15.85 -15.12
C GLU A 25 22.45 -14.57 -14.97
N GLY A 26 21.96 -14.00 -16.08
CA GLY A 26 21.07 -12.82 -16.06
C GLY A 26 19.71 -13.05 -15.38
N TYR A 27 19.32 -14.31 -15.19
CA TYR A 27 18.07 -14.70 -14.53
C TYR A 27 18.23 -15.06 -13.04
N LYS A 28 19.46 -15.34 -12.58
CA LYS A 28 19.72 -15.97 -11.27
C LYS A 28 20.30 -15.08 -10.18
N VAL A 29 20.80 -13.87 -10.47
CA VAL A 29 21.49 -13.06 -9.44
C VAL A 29 20.63 -11.89 -8.98
N GLY A 30 20.49 -11.74 -7.65
CA GLY A 30 19.65 -10.75 -6.96
C GLY A 30 19.84 -9.32 -7.47
N GLY A 31 18.88 -8.86 -8.26
CA GLY A 31 18.93 -7.58 -8.98
C GLY A 31 18.64 -7.66 -10.49
N GLY A 32 18.46 -8.86 -11.07
CA GLY A 32 18.13 -9.02 -12.50
C GLY A 32 16.70 -8.59 -12.89
N LEU A 33 16.31 -8.84 -14.16
CA LEU A 33 15.03 -8.40 -14.75
C LEU A 33 13.79 -8.69 -13.89
N ILE A 34 13.77 -9.83 -13.19
CA ILE A 34 12.65 -10.18 -12.28
C ILE A 34 12.58 -9.24 -11.07
N SER A 35 13.72 -8.82 -10.53
CA SER A 35 13.78 -7.84 -9.44
C SER A 35 13.35 -6.46 -9.92
N GLU A 36 13.80 -6.02 -11.11
CA GLU A 36 13.37 -4.75 -11.71
C GLU A 36 11.86 -4.72 -12.00
N LEU A 37 11.29 -5.83 -12.49
CA LEU A 37 9.86 -5.94 -12.74
C LEU A 37 9.02 -6.02 -11.44
N ARG A 38 9.60 -6.53 -10.35
CA ARG A 38 8.92 -6.62 -9.05
C ARG A 38 9.02 -5.35 -8.22
N ASP A 39 10.06 -4.54 -8.42
CA ASP A 39 10.34 -3.34 -7.63
C ASP A 39 9.16 -2.35 -7.60
N PRO A 40 8.48 -2.02 -8.72
CA PRO A 40 7.28 -1.17 -8.68
C PRO A 40 6.14 -1.76 -7.86
N VAL A 41 5.91 -3.08 -7.95
CA VAL A 41 4.85 -3.77 -7.22
C VAL A 41 5.16 -3.81 -5.73
N VAL A 42 6.40 -4.14 -5.36
CA VAL A 42 6.85 -4.17 -3.96
C VAL A 42 6.78 -2.78 -3.33
N LYS A 43 7.20 -1.73 -4.05
CA LYS A 43 7.07 -0.34 -3.60
C LYS A 43 5.61 0.08 -3.42
N ALA A 44 4.75 -0.26 -4.37
CA ALA A 44 3.32 0.02 -4.26
C ALA A 44 2.71 -0.68 -3.05
N MET A 45 3.00 -1.97 -2.84
CA MET A 45 2.52 -2.73 -1.68
C MET A 45 3.06 -2.18 -0.36
N ALA A 46 4.31 -1.76 -0.31
CA ALA A 46 4.91 -1.14 0.88
C ALA A 46 4.23 0.21 1.20
N ALA A 47 4.03 1.06 0.19
CA ALA A 47 3.34 2.34 0.35
C ALA A 47 1.90 2.14 0.84
N THR A 48 1.13 1.21 0.27
CA THR A 48 -0.23 0.89 0.73
C THR A 48 -0.24 0.52 2.21
N LYS A 49 0.68 -0.35 2.65
CA LYS A 49 0.76 -0.75 4.06
C LYS A 49 1.14 0.40 5.00
N GLU A 50 1.98 1.33 4.55
CA GLU A 50 2.32 2.52 5.32
C GLU A 50 1.12 3.46 5.46
N PHE A 51 0.33 3.64 4.39
CA PHE A 51 -0.93 4.39 4.43
C PHE A 51 -1.93 3.76 5.41
N ASP A 52 -2.18 2.44 5.31
CA ASP A 52 -3.11 1.74 6.22
C ASP A 52 -2.70 1.89 7.70
N ASN A 53 -1.39 1.90 7.98
CA ASN A 53 -0.89 2.10 9.34
C ASN A 53 -1.10 3.53 9.83
N LEU A 54 -0.88 4.53 8.97
CA LEU A 54 -1.08 5.94 9.30
C LEU A 54 -2.56 6.23 9.57
N GLU A 55 -3.47 5.72 8.72
CA GLU A 55 -4.92 5.86 8.92
C GLU A 55 -5.35 5.33 10.29
N ARG A 56 -4.85 4.14 10.68
CA ARG A 56 -5.18 3.56 11.99
C ARG A 56 -4.70 4.40 13.16
N ILE A 57 -3.52 5.02 13.05
CA ILE A 57 -2.98 5.90 14.10
C ILE A 57 -3.84 7.16 14.20
N GLU A 58 -4.20 7.76 13.07
CA GLU A 58 -5.04 8.96 13.03
C GLU A 58 -6.43 8.69 13.63
N GLU A 59 -7.06 7.55 13.29
CA GLU A 59 -8.33 7.14 13.87
C GLU A 59 -8.26 6.96 15.40
N GLU A 60 -7.18 6.37 15.90
CA GLU A 60 -6.96 6.19 17.35
C GLU A 60 -6.79 7.54 18.05
N GLU A 61 -6.00 8.46 17.48
CA GLU A 61 -5.80 9.81 18.01
C GLU A 61 -7.07 10.66 17.98
N ASP A 62 -7.90 10.53 16.95
CA ASP A 62 -9.19 11.22 16.86
C ASP A 62 -10.17 10.67 17.90
N ALA A 63 -10.25 9.35 18.07
CA ALA A 63 -11.09 8.72 19.09
C ALA A 63 -10.69 9.12 20.52
N GLU A 64 -9.39 9.20 20.80
CA GLU A 64 -8.89 9.69 22.10
C GLU A 64 -9.26 11.15 22.34
N ARG A 65 -9.14 12.02 21.33
CA ARG A 65 -9.52 13.43 21.42
C ARG A 65 -11.02 13.61 21.66
N GLU A 66 -11.86 12.86 20.95
CA GLU A 66 -13.31 12.90 21.15
C GLU A 66 -13.70 12.47 22.56
N LEU A 67 -13.06 11.41 23.10
CA LEU A 67 -13.30 10.96 24.46
C LEU A 67 -12.93 12.03 25.50
N GLN A 68 -11.75 12.65 25.36
CA GLN A 68 -11.31 13.72 26.25
C GLN A 68 -12.24 14.94 26.20
N GLU A 69 -12.71 15.32 25.01
CA GLU A 69 -13.68 16.40 24.88
C GLU A 69 -15.03 16.07 25.50
N ALA A 70 -15.50 14.83 25.34
CA ALA A 70 -16.74 14.37 25.96
C ALA A 70 -16.63 14.38 27.49
N GLU A 71 -15.52 13.89 28.05
CA GLU A 71 -15.25 13.96 29.49
C GLU A 71 -15.17 15.40 30.00
N ARG A 72 -14.51 16.29 29.25
CA ARG A 72 -14.42 17.72 29.60
C ARG A 72 -15.81 18.37 29.61
N LYS A 73 -16.61 18.17 28.55
CA LYS A 73 -17.98 18.68 28.47
C LYS A 73 -18.84 18.14 29.61
N HIS A 74 -18.73 16.86 29.92
CA HIS A 74 -19.49 16.24 31.00
C HIS A 74 -19.13 16.86 32.37
N ARG A 75 -17.84 17.10 32.63
CA ARG A 75 -17.39 17.76 33.86
C ARG A 75 -17.89 19.21 33.95
N GLU A 76 -17.80 19.96 32.86
CA GLU A 76 -18.30 21.34 32.78
C GLU A 76 -19.82 21.41 33.02
N GLU A 77 -20.57 20.44 32.51
CA GLU A 77 -22.02 20.34 32.73
C GLU A 77 -22.37 20.06 34.19
N ILE A 78 -21.66 19.13 34.84
CA ILE A 78 -21.82 18.86 36.28
C ILE A 78 -21.50 20.11 37.11
N GLU A 79 -20.37 20.78 36.85
CA GLU A 79 -19.97 21.99 37.59
C GLU A 79 -20.98 23.12 37.43
N LYS A 80 -21.60 23.24 36.25
CA LYS A 80 -22.65 24.23 36.00
C LYS A 80 -23.91 23.93 36.80
N LEU A 81 -24.36 22.67 36.84
CA LEU A 81 -25.52 22.23 37.62
C LEU A 81 -25.30 22.43 39.13
N GLU A 82 -24.09 22.17 39.64
CA GLU A 82 -23.76 22.40 41.05
C GLU A 82 -23.78 23.88 41.43
N LYS A 83 -23.31 24.77 40.54
CA LYS A 83 -23.36 26.23 40.74
C LYS A 83 -24.77 26.80 40.65
N GLU A 84 -25.64 26.22 39.81
CA GLU A 84 -27.04 26.64 39.68
C GLU A 84 -27.92 26.12 40.83
N SER A 85 -27.47 25.09 41.58
CA SER A 85 -28.18 24.50 42.72
C SER A 85 -27.77 25.07 44.09
N SER A 86 -26.82 26.01 44.16
CA SER A 86 -26.41 26.74 45.39
C SER A 86 -26.94 28.16 45.41
#